data_AF-A0A963JX67-F1
#
_entry.id   AF-A0A963JX67-F1
#
_cell.length_a   1.000
_cell.length_b   1.000
_cell.length_c   1.000
_cell.angle_alpha   90.00
_cell.angle_beta   90.00
_cell.angle_gamma   90.00
#
_symmetry.space_group_name_H-M   'P 1'
#
loop_
_entity.id
_entity.type
_entity.pdbx_description
1 polymer ?
#
loop_
_entity_poly.entity_id
_entity_poly.type
_entity_poly.pdbx_seq_one_letter_code
_entity_poly.pdbx_strand_id
1 'polypeptide(L)'
;MSSFDISRRSFVDKALTLGGLAAAAGSVPLLGRQALAAGETVKAYGTTTAQLRDWSIMENSIGIKVEFTPTNTDIGIFMRDIISNDLGATQDIFIFDGGTENLLGPQGYYAEIIEDQPELTLWERTPDAWKRADWLRFDGK
;
A
#
# COMPACT_ATOMS: atom_id res chain seq x y z
N MET A 1 -25.01 17.57 -28.27
CA MET A 1 -25.15 16.87 -26.97
C MET A 1 -23.78 16.88 -26.30
N SER A 2 -23.64 17.67 -25.22
CA SER A 2 -22.37 17.86 -24.50
C SER A 2 -22.19 16.75 -23.46
N SER A 3 -21.26 15.83 -23.68
CA SER A 3 -20.94 14.71 -22.78
C SER A 3 -19.84 15.05 -21.75
N PHE A 4 -19.28 16.27 -21.79
CA PHE A 4 -18.15 16.66 -20.95
C PHE A 4 -18.53 17.40 -19.66
N ASP A 5 -19.77 17.86 -19.53
CA ASP A 5 -20.23 18.63 -18.35
C ASP A 5 -20.63 17.76 -17.14
N ILE A 6 -20.95 16.48 -17.36
CA ILE A 6 -21.47 15.59 -16.30
C ILE A 6 -20.35 15.09 -15.36
N SER A 7 -19.10 15.03 -15.83
CA SER A 7 -17.99 14.45 -15.06
C SER A 7 -17.42 15.42 -14.01
N ARG A 8 -17.40 16.74 -14.30
CA ARG A 8 -16.85 17.75 -13.38
C ARG A 8 -17.74 18.04 -12.18
N ARG A 9 -19.07 17.97 -12.32
CA ARG A 9 -20.02 18.16 -11.20
C ARG A 9 -19.98 16.99 -10.20
N SER A 10 -19.80 15.76 -10.68
CA SER A 10 -19.68 14.57 -9.82
C SER A 10 -18.46 14.63 -8.89
N PHE A 11 -17.37 15.28 -9.30
CA PHE A 11 -16.17 15.46 -8.48
C PHE A 11 -16.36 16.50 -7.38
N VAL A 12 -17.08 17.59 -7.66
CA VAL A 12 -17.38 18.66 -6.68
C VAL A 12 -18.42 18.19 -5.65
N ASP A 13 -19.41 17.40 -6.06
CA ASP A 13 -20.39 16.80 -5.15
C ASP A 13 -19.74 15.80 -4.17
N LYS A 14 -18.67 15.11 -4.57
CA LYS A 14 -17.88 14.24 -3.68
C LYS A 14 -16.90 15.00 -2.78
N ALA A 15 -16.45 16.19 -3.18
CA ALA A 15 -15.57 17.02 -2.35
C ALA A 15 -16.31 17.71 -1.19
N LEU A 16 -17.62 17.93 -1.33
CA LEU A 16 -18.44 18.63 -0.32
C LEU A 16 -18.96 17.72 0.81
N THR A 17 -18.96 16.40 0.65
CA THR A 17 -19.30 15.45 1.74
C THR A 17 -18.14 15.17 2.69
N LEU A 18 -16.91 15.57 2.34
CA LEU A 18 -15.73 15.53 3.23
C LEU A 18 -15.57 16.81 4.08
N GLY A 19 -16.44 17.81 3.92
CA GLY A 19 -16.41 19.07 4.66
C GLY A 19 -16.92 18.99 6.12
N GLY A 20 -17.27 17.81 6.62
CA GLY A 20 -17.88 17.62 7.95
C GLY A 20 -16.93 17.30 9.11
N LEU A 21 -15.63 17.12 8.88
CA LEU A 21 -14.68 16.68 9.91
C LEU A 21 -13.66 17.76 10.35
N ALA A 22 -13.78 19.00 9.88
CA ALA A 22 -12.82 20.05 10.17
C ALA A 22 -12.98 20.74 11.55
N ALA A 23 -13.84 20.24 12.45
CA ALA A 23 -14.17 20.92 13.72
C ALA A 23 -13.60 20.25 15.00
N ALA A 24 -12.64 19.32 14.91
CA ALA A 24 -12.05 18.67 16.09
C ALA A 24 -10.51 18.72 16.16
N ALA A 25 -9.85 19.65 15.46
CA ALA A 25 -8.39 19.80 15.46
C ALA A 25 -7.83 20.60 16.67
N GLY A 26 -8.57 20.71 17.78
CA GLY A 26 -8.28 21.67 18.85
C GLY A 26 -7.54 21.16 20.08
N SER A 27 -7.55 19.86 20.40
CA SER A 27 -6.99 19.42 21.69
C SER A 27 -6.81 17.90 21.82
N VAL A 28 -5.82 17.29 21.15
CA VAL A 28 -5.32 15.97 21.60
C VAL A 28 -3.82 15.75 21.30
N PRO A 29 -2.89 16.18 22.18
CA PRO A 29 -1.47 15.84 22.05
C PRO A 29 -1.11 14.49 22.69
N LEU A 30 -2.02 13.50 22.69
CA LEU A 30 -1.78 12.17 23.30
C LEU A 30 -2.56 11.00 22.63
N LEU A 31 -2.97 11.14 21.37
CA LEU A 31 -3.56 10.03 20.59
C LEU A 31 -2.59 9.48 19.52
N GLY A 32 -1.31 9.86 19.60
CA GLY A 32 -0.25 9.31 18.77
C GLY A 32 -0.06 7.82 19.09
N ARG A 33 -0.26 6.98 18.07
CA ARG A 33 -0.07 5.51 17.98
C ARG A 33 -1.29 4.61 18.13
N GLN A 34 -2.36 4.99 18.83
CA GLN A 34 -3.52 4.10 19.00
C GLN A 34 -4.69 4.44 18.08
N ALA A 35 -4.82 5.71 17.68
CA ALA A 35 -5.90 6.13 16.78
C ALA A 35 -5.68 5.71 15.30
N LEU A 36 -4.45 5.36 14.92
CA LEU A 36 -4.15 4.77 13.60
C LEU A 36 -4.31 3.24 13.56
N ALA A 37 -4.37 2.57 14.73
CA ALA A 37 -4.61 1.12 14.83
C ALA A 37 -6.10 0.76 14.82
N ALA A 38 -7.00 1.74 14.87
CA ALA A 38 -8.42 1.56 14.57
C ALA A 38 -8.69 1.62 13.04
N GLY A 39 -7.63 1.50 12.23
CA GLY A 39 -7.65 1.57 10.78
C GLY A 39 -7.88 0.19 10.14
N GLU A 40 -8.46 0.21 8.95
CA GLU A 40 -8.93 -0.93 8.18
C GLU A 40 -7.92 -2.09 8.06
N THR A 41 -8.43 -3.31 7.91
CA THR A 41 -7.61 -4.51 7.64
C THR A 41 -6.71 -4.26 6.43
N VAL A 42 -5.40 -4.41 6.61
CA VAL A 42 -4.42 -4.35 5.52
C VAL A 42 -4.53 -5.63 4.70
N LYS A 43 -4.76 -5.49 3.40
CA LYS A 43 -4.87 -6.61 2.47
C LYS A 43 -3.54 -6.81 1.76
N ALA A 44 -2.91 -7.94 2.03
CA ALA A 44 -1.65 -8.34 1.43
C ALA A 44 -1.88 -9.46 0.40
N TYR A 45 -1.19 -9.40 -0.72
CA TYR A 45 -1.28 -10.38 -1.79
C TYR A 45 0.12 -10.79 -2.25
N GLY A 46 0.39 -12.07 -2.41
CA GLY A 46 1.68 -12.48 -2.99
C GLY A 46 2.16 -13.87 -2.69
N THR A 47 3.46 -14.07 -2.92
CA THR A 47 4.11 -15.38 -2.78
C THR A 47 4.18 -15.84 -1.33
N THR A 48 4.06 -17.15 -1.12
CA THR A 48 4.15 -17.78 0.20
C THR A 48 5.59 -18.06 0.65
N THR A 49 6.58 -17.82 -0.20
CA THR A 49 8.01 -18.01 0.14
C THR A 49 8.57 -16.90 1.03
N ALA A 50 7.98 -15.70 0.98
CA ALA A 50 8.42 -14.52 1.73
C ALA A 50 7.36 -13.99 2.71
N GLN A 51 6.24 -14.70 2.89
CA GLN A 51 5.20 -14.31 3.87
C GLN A 51 5.65 -14.55 5.32
N LEU A 52 4.97 -13.90 6.27
CA LEU A 52 5.04 -14.30 7.67
C LEU A 52 4.40 -15.68 7.88
N ARG A 53 4.96 -16.46 8.81
CA ARG A 53 4.37 -17.75 9.22
C ARG A 53 3.05 -17.57 9.97
N ASP A 54 2.93 -16.46 10.69
CA ASP A 54 1.77 -16.08 11.47
C ASP A 54 1.59 -14.57 11.40
N TRP A 55 0.47 -14.12 10.84
CA TRP A 55 0.14 -12.70 10.69
C TRP A 55 -0.44 -12.09 11.97
N SER A 56 -0.87 -12.91 12.95
CA SER A 56 -1.38 -12.41 14.22
C SER A 56 -0.33 -11.61 15.01
N ILE A 57 0.96 -11.82 14.71
CA ILE A 57 2.05 -11.05 15.31
C ILE A 57 1.95 -9.55 14.97
N MET A 58 1.41 -9.18 13.80
CA MET A 58 1.23 -7.78 13.41
C MET A 58 0.16 -7.12 14.27
N GLU A 59 -0.95 -7.80 14.49
CA GLU A 59 -2.04 -7.34 15.35
C GLU A 59 -1.56 -7.22 16.81
N ASN A 60 -0.87 -8.24 17.30
CA ASN A 60 -0.37 -8.28 18.68
C ASN A 60 0.75 -7.25 18.96
N SER A 61 1.57 -6.92 17.97
CA SER A 61 2.75 -6.04 18.16
C SER A 61 2.46 -4.57 17.84
N ILE A 62 1.69 -4.30 16.79
CA ILE A 62 1.47 -2.95 16.28
C ILE A 62 -0.01 -2.62 16.04
N GLY A 63 -0.93 -3.53 16.38
CA GLY A 63 -2.38 -3.30 16.26
C GLY A 63 -2.90 -3.36 14.84
N ILE A 64 -2.14 -3.91 13.88
CA ILE A 64 -2.55 -4.00 12.47
C ILE A 64 -3.02 -5.41 12.15
N LYS A 65 -4.29 -5.54 11.77
CA LYS A 65 -4.81 -6.79 11.19
C LYS A 65 -4.41 -6.88 9.72
N VAL A 66 -3.88 -8.03 9.33
CA VAL A 66 -3.51 -8.33 7.94
C VAL A 66 -4.32 -9.50 7.41
N GLU A 67 -4.98 -9.32 6.28
CA GLU A 67 -5.56 -10.40 5.47
C GLU A 67 -4.63 -10.71 4.31
N PHE A 68 -4.08 -11.92 4.29
CA PHE A 68 -3.14 -12.35 3.26
C PHE A 68 -3.78 -13.30 2.25
N THR A 69 -3.67 -12.97 0.97
CA THR A 69 -4.12 -13.80 -0.15
C THR A 69 -2.90 -14.40 -0.88
N PRO A 70 -2.70 -15.73 -0.82
CA PRO A 70 -1.53 -16.37 -1.41
C PRO A 70 -1.64 -16.55 -2.93
N THR A 71 -0.51 -16.43 -3.64
CA THR A 71 -0.37 -16.80 -5.06
C THR A 71 0.38 -18.11 -5.28
N ASN A 72 0.87 -18.75 -4.21
CA ASN A 72 1.63 -20.00 -4.26
C ASN A 72 2.79 -20.01 -5.27
N THR A 73 3.55 -18.90 -5.38
CA THR A 73 4.71 -18.73 -6.28
C THR A 73 4.42 -18.72 -7.79
N ASP A 74 3.16 -18.63 -8.21
CA ASP A 74 2.83 -18.55 -9.64
C ASP A 74 2.91 -17.09 -10.15
N ILE A 75 4.00 -16.78 -10.84
CA ILE A 75 4.26 -15.46 -11.43
C ILE A 75 3.20 -15.10 -12.48
N GLY A 76 2.70 -16.07 -13.25
CA GLY A 76 1.69 -15.84 -14.28
C GLY A 76 0.35 -15.43 -13.69
N ILE A 77 -0.07 -16.10 -12.61
CA ILE A 77 -1.26 -15.72 -11.83
C ILE A 77 -1.07 -14.34 -11.21
N PHE A 78 0.08 -14.07 -10.59
CA PHE A 78 0.37 -12.79 -9.96
C PHE A 78 0.30 -11.63 -10.96
N MET A 79 0.96 -11.76 -12.12
CA MET A 79 0.94 -10.76 -13.19
C MET A 79 -0.46 -10.55 -13.76
N ARG A 80 -1.19 -11.64 -14.02
CA ARG A 80 -2.58 -11.57 -14.50
C ARG A 80 -3.44 -10.80 -13.51
N ASP A 81 -3.37 -11.13 -12.23
CA ASP A 81 -4.27 -10.54 -11.23
C ASP A 81 -3.95 -9.05 -11.02
N ILE A 82 -2.68 -8.66 -10.97
CA ILE A 82 -2.32 -7.23 -10.85
C ILE A 82 -2.78 -6.42 -12.06
N ILE A 83 -2.49 -6.90 -13.27
CA ILE A 83 -2.76 -6.13 -14.50
C ILE A 83 -4.24 -6.17 -14.87
N SER A 84 -4.87 -7.34 -14.79
CA SER A 84 -6.20 -7.58 -15.37
C SER A 84 -7.32 -7.34 -14.36
N ASN A 85 -7.07 -7.61 -13.07
CA ASN A 85 -8.06 -7.44 -12.02
C ASN A 85 -7.85 -6.15 -11.22
N ASP A 86 -6.89 -5.31 -11.64
CA ASP A 86 -6.55 -4.04 -10.99
C ASP A 86 -6.39 -4.20 -9.47
N LEU A 87 -5.58 -5.19 -9.06
CA LEU A 87 -5.42 -5.49 -7.63
C LEU A 87 -4.89 -4.28 -6.84
N GLY A 88 -4.21 -3.33 -7.48
CA GLY A 88 -3.78 -2.08 -6.84
C GLY A 88 -4.93 -1.24 -6.27
N ALA A 89 -6.16 -1.43 -6.76
CA ALA A 89 -7.35 -0.78 -6.21
C ALA A 89 -7.92 -1.48 -4.96
N THR A 90 -7.47 -2.70 -4.64
CA THR A 90 -8.07 -3.54 -3.58
C THR A 90 -7.08 -4.15 -2.60
N GLN A 91 -5.79 -4.11 -2.91
CA GLN A 91 -4.69 -4.65 -2.10
C GLN A 91 -3.72 -3.52 -1.74
N ASP A 92 -3.21 -3.57 -0.52
CA ASP A 92 -2.31 -2.56 0.04
C ASP A 92 -0.84 -2.97 -0.09
N ILE A 93 -0.55 -4.27 0.04
CA ILE A 93 0.82 -4.80 0.06
C ILE A 93 0.94 -5.94 -0.95
N PHE A 94 1.99 -5.88 -1.78
CA PHE A 94 2.37 -6.94 -2.69
C PHE A 94 3.67 -7.61 -2.26
N ILE A 95 3.67 -8.94 -2.16
CA ILE A 95 4.88 -9.74 -1.95
C ILE A 95 5.22 -10.42 -3.28
N PHE A 96 6.16 -9.84 -4.02
CA PHE A 96 6.55 -10.26 -5.35
C PHE A 96 7.69 -11.30 -5.36
N ASP A 97 7.81 -12.01 -6.49
CA ASP A 97 8.89 -12.94 -6.81
C ASP A 97 9.15 -12.88 -8.33
N GLY A 98 10.28 -13.40 -8.78
CA GLY A 98 10.53 -13.66 -10.20
C GLY A 98 10.75 -12.42 -11.05
N GLY A 99 11.10 -11.28 -10.44
CA GLY A 99 11.46 -10.07 -11.17
C GLY A 99 10.28 -9.20 -11.61
N THR A 100 9.07 -9.46 -11.10
CA THR A 100 7.86 -8.72 -11.50
C THR A 100 7.95 -7.23 -11.18
N GLU A 101 8.72 -6.85 -10.16
CA GLU A 101 9.06 -5.47 -9.82
C GLU A 101 9.74 -4.72 -10.98
N ASN A 102 10.56 -5.40 -11.79
CA ASN A 102 11.21 -4.79 -12.95
C ASN A 102 10.24 -4.48 -14.09
N LEU A 103 9.10 -5.19 -14.15
CA LEU A 103 8.08 -5.00 -15.19
C LEU A 103 6.98 -4.05 -14.72
N LEU A 104 6.50 -4.23 -13.50
CA LEU A 104 5.33 -3.56 -12.95
C LEU A 104 5.67 -2.24 -12.25
N GLY A 105 6.84 -2.14 -11.61
CA GLY A 105 7.31 -0.93 -10.97
C GLY A 105 7.38 0.26 -11.94
N PRO A 106 8.09 0.15 -13.08
CA PRO A 106 8.15 1.21 -14.10
C PRO A 106 6.80 1.61 -14.70
N GLN A 107 5.81 0.72 -14.63
CA GLN A 107 4.45 0.96 -15.12
C GLN A 107 3.54 1.63 -14.06
N GLY A 108 4.05 1.89 -12.86
CA GLY A 108 3.33 2.57 -11.79
C GLY A 108 2.36 1.68 -11.01
N TYR A 109 2.48 0.35 -11.10
CA TYR A 109 1.66 -0.57 -10.32
C TYR A 109 2.07 -0.64 -8.84
N TYR A 110 3.27 -0.17 -8.51
CA TYR A 110 3.77 -0.11 -7.14
C TYR A 110 4.05 1.33 -6.73
N ALA A 111 3.69 1.65 -5.49
CA ALA A 111 4.00 2.95 -4.91
C ALA A 111 5.50 3.07 -4.61
N GLU A 112 6.04 4.27 -4.83
CA GLU A 112 7.38 4.64 -4.39
C GLU A 112 7.46 4.60 -2.85
N ILE A 113 8.54 4.02 -2.31
CA ILE A 113 8.79 4.06 -0.87
C ILE A 113 9.33 5.43 -0.52
N ILE A 114 8.59 6.16 0.32
CA ILE A 114 9.00 7.47 0.82
C ILE A 114 9.94 7.27 2.02
N GLU A 115 11.26 7.34 1.77
CA GLU A 115 12.29 7.01 2.78
C GLU A 115 12.33 7.97 3.98
N ASP A 116 11.84 9.22 3.84
CA ASP A 116 11.89 10.26 4.88
C ASP A 116 10.67 10.28 5.81
N GLN A 117 9.80 9.27 5.73
CA GLN A 117 8.66 9.12 6.63
C GLN A 117 9.12 8.78 8.07
N PRO A 118 8.66 9.52 9.10
CA PRO A 118 9.05 9.27 10.49
C PRO A 118 8.58 7.89 11.02
N GLU A 119 7.58 7.28 10.39
CA GLU A 119 7.08 5.94 10.71
C GLU A 119 8.05 4.82 10.27
N LEU A 120 8.94 5.07 9.30
CA LEU A 120 9.86 4.10 8.72
C LEU A 120 11.10 3.85 9.60
N THR A 121 10.87 3.63 10.89
CA THR A 121 11.89 3.55 11.96
C THR A 121 12.90 2.41 11.81
N LEU A 122 12.62 1.42 10.96
CA LEU A 122 13.48 0.27 10.72
C LEU A 122 14.28 0.39 9.41
N TRP A 123 14.08 1.43 8.60
CA TRP A 123 14.73 1.59 7.30
C TRP A 123 16.25 1.51 7.40
N GLU A 124 16.84 2.25 8.33
CA GLU A 124 18.28 2.32 8.54
C GLU A 124 18.90 0.99 9.01
N ARG A 125 18.08 0.06 9.52
CA ARG A 125 18.55 -1.28 9.91
C ARG A 125 18.59 -2.25 8.74
N THR A 126 17.85 -1.98 7.66
CA THR A 126 17.85 -2.81 6.47
C THR A 126 19.09 -2.51 5.63
N PRO A 127 19.90 -3.52 5.23
CA PRO A 127 21.13 -3.26 4.47
C PRO A 127 20.84 -2.60 3.12
N ASP A 128 21.68 -1.65 2.71
CA ASP A 128 21.58 -0.94 1.43
C ASP A 128 21.61 -1.87 0.22
N ALA A 129 22.33 -2.99 0.32
CA ALA A 129 22.34 -4.02 -0.72
C ALA A 129 20.94 -4.61 -1.03
N TRP A 130 20.00 -4.49 -0.09
CA TRP A 130 18.61 -4.89 -0.29
C TRP A 130 17.70 -3.70 -0.58
N LYS A 131 17.78 -2.61 0.19
CA LYS A 131 16.83 -1.49 0.07
C LYS A 131 17.19 -0.44 -1.00
N ARG A 132 18.42 -0.46 -1.52
CA ARG A 132 18.95 0.48 -2.54
C ARG A 132 19.48 -0.23 -3.78
N ALA A 133 19.09 -1.49 -3.99
CA ALA A 133 19.53 -2.27 -5.13
C ALA A 133 19.01 -1.67 -6.44
N ASP A 134 19.82 -1.74 -7.50
CA ASP A 134 19.50 -1.11 -8.79
C ASP A 134 18.19 -1.60 -9.40
N TRP A 135 17.81 -2.86 -9.16
CA TRP A 135 16.58 -3.50 -9.66
C TRP A 135 15.32 -3.10 -8.88
N LEU A 136 15.46 -2.39 -7.75
CA LEU A 136 14.34 -1.80 -7.02
C LEU A 136 14.16 -0.32 -7.35
N ARG A 137 15.01 0.24 -8.22
CA ARG A 137 15.04 1.66 -8.54
C ARG A 137 14.69 1.90 -9.99
N PHE A 138 13.89 2.93 -10.23
CA PHE A 138 13.51 3.36 -11.57
C PHE A 138 13.53 4.88 -11.65
N ASP A 139 14.08 5.43 -12.73
CA ASP A 139 14.25 6.89 -12.91
C ASP A 139 14.99 7.60 -11.77
N GLY A 140 15.91 6.90 -11.11
CA GLY A 140 16.71 7.44 -10.00
C GLY A 140 15.98 7.51 -8.66
N LYS A 141 14.84 6.81 -8.55
CA LYS A 141 14.01 6.66 -7.36
C LYS A 141 13.98 5.22 -6.93
#